data_AF-D2VXB0-F1
#
_entry.id   AF-D2VXB0-F1
#
_cell.length_a   1.000
_cell.length_b   1.000
_cell.length_c   1.000
_cell.angle_alpha   90.00
_cell.angle_beta   90.00
_cell.angle_gamma   90.00
#
_symmetry.space_group_name_H-M   'P 1'
#
loop_
_entity.id
_entity.type
_entity.pdbx_description
1 polymer ?
#
loop_
_entity_poly.entity_id
_entity_poly.type
_entity_poly.pdbx_seq_one_letter_code
_entity_poly.pdbx_strand_id
1 'polypeptide(L)'
;MSPVQENTIPLLLNNKDVVVQALTGSGKTLAFIIPIFQYIIARQFEGKIPSMEEMMPRRKNVYSIVLLPTRELARQVYDVACKFAPKTNLNVKLFIGGEERETLQPATGFDSSEKSGLNASENLFLDCNIAIGTPGRILDYLNSKLLKVRCLEILIIDEADIILNMGFRQQVDQILSHLPKQRRTGLFSATQTSELDDLVRSGLRNPMKVAASEHAENKKKATVPSQLANFYMYCDYRQKLNYLIHLIKNDDPIPSGNSVIVYFLTCAAVDFFSKLLKEVLGKNEETIQLFSLHGQMVQKRRNAEHQSFKEACENIAKQLDQSVVSKKAVLFCTDVAARGLDFPNIATIVQFDAPTNPDQFVHRVGRTARMGKEGQSLLFLSKPEHDYIDYLTFKKISMHELEPTDEMKKTNYVNKDVLKKIIKSDRDVFEKGEEALKSFVRSYKEHQCSYIFKFAKLRFDQLLEAYCILTKPTIREIKQQMESIKLPFEDIDINSIPYKDARREKARKERLKKQEENEKIWEEKRLQKIAEKKEEKKSSVNYLKDKVRNRSDISTHEKKRLYNQLENQQFNDEALLLKRLKRGKISEEEYERLSGESKLEGEIMKKLSERKRKQLQKRK
;
A
#
# COMPACT_ATOMS: atom_id res chain seq x y z
N MET A 1 18.11 -18.80 28.74
CA MET A 1 18.43 -18.06 27.49
C MET A 1 17.91 -18.88 26.32
N SER A 2 17.46 -18.25 25.23
CA SER A 2 17.11 -19.01 24.02
C SER A 2 18.36 -19.51 23.29
N PRO A 3 18.28 -20.55 22.44
CA PRO A 3 19.45 -21.09 21.74
C PRO A 3 20.22 -20.05 20.91
N VAL A 4 19.51 -19.06 20.34
CA VAL A 4 20.17 -17.96 19.61
C VAL A 4 20.95 -17.03 20.55
N GLN A 5 20.47 -16.79 21.76
CA GLN A 5 21.15 -15.96 22.76
C GLN A 5 22.42 -16.66 23.27
N GLU A 6 22.31 -17.93 23.63
CA GLU A 6 23.42 -18.74 24.15
C GLU A 6 24.58 -18.84 23.16
N ASN A 7 24.28 -19.01 21.86
CA ASN A 7 25.31 -19.14 20.84
C ASN A 7 25.86 -17.78 20.35
N THR A 8 25.08 -16.70 20.42
CA THR A 8 25.48 -15.40 19.85
C THR A 8 26.18 -14.50 20.86
N ILE A 9 25.70 -14.45 22.10
CA ILE A 9 26.20 -13.50 23.11
C ILE A 9 27.71 -13.71 23.38
N PRO A 10 28.21 -14.94 23.60
CA PRO A 10 29.64 -15.14 23.86
C PRO A 10 30.53 -14.75 22.67
N LEU A 11 30.07 -14.96 21.44
CA LEU A 11 30.83 -14.61 20.23
C LEU A 11 30.97 -13.10 20.07
N LEU A 12 29.89 -12.34 20.26
CA LEU A 12 29.92 -10.89 20.20
C LEU A 12 30.80 -10.29 21.31
N LEU A 13 30.79 -10.87 22.51
CA LEU A 13 31.65 -10.45 23.62
C LEU A 13 33.13 -10.81 23.37
N ASN A 14 33.42 -11.94 22.72
CA ASN A 14 34.78 -12.38 22.35
C ASN A 14 35.31 -11.74 21.05
N ASN A 15 34.83 -10.56 20.68
CA ASN A 15 35.33 -9.79 19.55
C ASN A 15 35.19 -10.44 18.17
N LYS A 16 34.17 -11.29 17.99
CA LYS A 16 33.90 -11.92 16.68
C LYS A 16 32.77 -11.21 15.94
N ASP A 17 32.93 -11.14 14.63
CA ASP A 17 31.84 -10.86 13.70
C ASP A 17 30.91 -12.07 13.63
N VAL A 18 29.60 -11.85 13.57
CA VAL A 18 28.61 -12.93 13.59
C VAL A 18 27.58 -12.76 12.49
N VAL A 19 27.24 -13.86 11.84
CA VAL A 19 26.07 -13.96 10.95
C VAL A 19 25.11 -14.95 11.60
N VAL A 20 24.00 -14.44 12.09
CA VAL A 20 23.03 -15.20 12.87
C VAL A 20 21.81 -15.46 12.00
N GLN A 21 21.57 -16.73 11.71
CA GLN A 21 20.35 -17.20 11.10
C GLN A 21 19.44 -17.78 12.19
N ALA A 22 18.35 -17.06 12.47
CA ALA A 22 17.38 -17.50 13.47
C ALA A 22 15.96 -17.05 13.10
N LEU A 23 15.00 -17.91 13.42
CA LEU A 23 13.57 -17.72 13.17
C LEU A 23 13.05 -16.45 13.84
N THR A 24 12.00 -15.87 13.29
CA THR A 24 11.28 -14.75 13.91
C THR A 24 10.73 -15.16 15.28
N GLY A 25 10.85 -14.30 16.29
CA GLY A 25 10.38 -14.62 17.64
C GLY A 25 11.30 -15.54 18.45
N SER A 26 12.54 -15.80 18.01
CA SER A 26 13.54 -16.58 18.77
C SER A 26 14.26 -15.80 19.88
N GLY A 27 13.92 -14.52 20.07
CA GLY A 27 14.59 -13.65 21.06
C GLY A 27 15.89 -13.00 20.57
N LYS A 28 16.04 -12.81 19.24
CA LYS A 28 17.21 -12.16 18.59
C LYS A 28 17.58 -10.80 19.19
N THR A 29 16.58 -9.99 19.57
CA THR A 29 16.80 -8.64 20.10
C THR A 29 17.71 -8.64 21.34
N LEU A 30 17.45 -9.53 22.29
CA LEU A 30 18.29 -9.62 23.49
C LEU A 30 19.67 -10.21 23.18
N ALA A 31 19.79 -11.03 22.13
CA ALA A 31 21.06 -11.62 21.72
C ALA A 31 22.11 -10.58 21.28
N PHE A 32 21.68 -9.40 20.80
CA PHE A 32 22.58 -8.29 20.48
C PHE A 32 22.50 -7.10 21.45
N ILE A 33 21.37 -6.83 22.11
CA ILE A 33 21.28 -5.73 23.08
C ILE A 33 22.15 -5.99 24.31
N ILE A 34 22.10 -7.21 24.86
CA ILE A 34 22.91 -7.58 26.05
C ILE A 34 24.41 -7.35 25.79
N PRO A 35 25.02 -7.89 24.72
CA PRO A 35 26.45 -7.67 24.48
C PRO A 35 26.79 -6.21 24.16
N ILE A 36 25.89 -5.41 23.56
CA ILE A 36 26.12 -3.97 23.38
C ILE A 36 26.32 -3.29 24.74
N PHE A 37 25.38 -3.48 25.67
CA PHE A 37 25.45 -2.85 26.99
C PHE A 37 26.63 -3.38 27.80
N GLN A 38 26.80 -4.71 27.88
CA GLN A 38 27.90 -5.32 28.62
C GLN A 38 29.26 -4.83 28.13
N TYR A 39 29.43 -4.71 26.82
CA TYR A 39 30.69 -4.27 26.24
C TYR A 39 31.00 -2.80 26.58
N ILE A 40 30.03 -1.91 26.41
CA ILE A 40 30.22 -0.48 26.68
C ILE A 40 30.49 -0.26 28.18
N ILE A 41 29.79 -1.00 29.05
CA ILE A 41 29.98 -0.95 30.51
C ILE A 41 31.34 -1.53 30.91
N ALA A 42 31.72 -2.73 30.45
CA ALA A 42 32.99 -3.37 30.82
C ALA A 42 34.20 -2.47 30.50
N ARG A 43 34.11 -1.71 29.41
CA ARG A 43 35.13 -0.72 29.03
C ARG A 43 35.27 0.44 30.01
N GLN A 44 34.25 0.73 30.82
CA GLN A 44 34.33 1.71 31.93
C GLN A 44 35.19 1.17 33.10
N PHE A 45 35.40 -0.15 33.18
CA PHE A 45 35.99 -0.82 34.34
C PHE A 45 37.33 -1.55 34.07
N GLU A 46 37.77 -1.67 32.82
CA GLU A 46 39.05 -2.33 32.49
C GLU A 46 40.28 -1.43 32.78
N GLY A 47 40.79 -1.50 34.01
CA GLY A 47 42.24 -1.50 34.26
C GLY A 47 42.89 -0.25 34.88
N LYS A 48 42.16 0.84 35.10
CA LYS A 48 42.57 1.97 35.96
C LYS A 48 41.34 2.46 36.73
N ILE A 49 41.51 2.84 37.99
CA ILE A 49 40.47 3.60 38.72
C ILE A 49 40.29 4.90 37.91
N PRO A 50 39.20 5.08 37.15
CA PRO A 50 39.00 6.29 36.38
C PRO A 50 38.82 7.44 37.38
N SER A 51 39.31 8.64 37.06
CA SER A 51 38.82 9.83 37.78
C SER A 51 37.29 9.92 37.59
N MET A 52 36.57 10.59 38.50
CA MET A 52 35.11 10.74 38.40
C MET A 52 34.65 11.29 37.02
N GLU A 53 35.52 12.03 36.34
CA GLU A 53 35.34 12.54 34.97
C GLU A 53 35.51 11.49 33.87
N GLU A 54 36.41 10.52 34.02
CA GLU A 54 36.67 9.43 33.06
C GLU A 54 35.67 8.27 33.19
N MET A 55 34.98 8.20 34.32
CA MET A 55 33.94 7.21 34.61
C MET A 55 32.64 7.48 33.82
N MET A 56 32.49 8.68 33.24
CA MET A 56 31.37 9.01 32.38
C MET A 56 31.66 8.62 30.93
N PRO A 57 30.76 7.91 30.22
CA PRO A 57 30.89 7.76 28.78
C PRO A 57 31.00 9.16 28.19
N ARG A 58 32.01 9.41 27.34
CA ARG A 58 32.11 10.70 26.62
C ARG A 58 30.75 10.92 25.95
N ARG A 59 29.95 11.82 26.51
CA ARG A 59 28.50 11.95 26.25
C ARG A 59 28.18 11.97 24.74
N LYS A 60 29.11 12.51 23.95
CA LYS A 60 28.95 12.75 22.52
C LYS A 60 29.50 11.65 21.60
N ASN A 61 30.08 10.56 22.12
CA ASN A 61 30.61 9.45 21.31
C ASN A 61 29.60 8.32 21.15
N VAL A 62 29.39 7.90 19.90
CA VAL A 62 28.57 6.74 19.55
C VAL A 62 29.45 5.48 19.55
N TYR A 63 29.10 4.51 20.38
CA TYR A 63 29.80 3.23 20.50
C TYR A 63 29.10 2.10 19.74
N SER A 64 27.78 2.20 19.55
CA SER A 64 26.99 1.19 18.85
C SER A 64 25.95 1.80 17.92
N ILE A 65 25.78 1.19 16.75
CA ILE A 65 24.68 1.46 15.82
C ILE A 65 23.88 0.17 15.59
N VAL A 66 22.56 0.26 15.67
CA VAL A 66 21.61 -0.81 15.31
C VAL A 66 20.75 -0.34 14.14
N LEU A 67 20.92 -0.98 12.98
CA LEU A 67 20.17 -0.71 11.76
C LEU A 67 18.99 -1.68 11.64
N LEU A 68 17.79 -1.12 11.43
CA LEU A 68 16.53 -1.87 11.35
C LEU A 68 15.72 -1.41 10.13
N PRO A 69 15.04 -2.30 9.39
CA PRO A 69 14.36 -1.97 8.13
C PRO A 69 13.16 -1.03 8.28
N THR A 70 12.45 -1.09 9.39
CA THR A 70 11.19 -0.34 9.60
C THR A 70 11.26 0.55 10.83
N ARG A 71 10.48 1.63 10.81
CA ARG A 71 10.42 2.63 11.90
C ARG A 71 9.91 2.02 13.20
N GLU A 72 9.00 1.07 13.07
CA GLU A 72 8.32 0.40 14.17
C GLU A 72 9.21 -0.63 14.83
N LEU A 73 9.95 -1.42 14.04
CA LEU A 73 10.96 -2.31 14.58
C LEU A 73 12.07 -1.52 15.30
N ALA A 74 12.48 -0.38 14.72
CA ALA A 74 13.41 0.54 15.38
C ALA A 74 12.88 1.04 16.74
N ARG A 75 11.63 1.48 16.81
CA ARG A 75 11.00 1.89 18.07
C ARG A 75 10.92 0.73 19.07
N GLN A 76 10.54 -0.46 18.63
CA GLN A 76 10.46 -1.63 19.50
C GLN A 76 11.82 -2.01 20.10
N VAL A 77 12.88 -2.05 19.29
CA VAL A 77 14.23 -2.34 19.78
C VAL A 77 14.73 -1.22 20.70
N TYR A 78 14.39 0.03 20.40
CA TYR A 78 14.66 1.17 21.26
C TYR A 78 13.97 1.04 22.62
N ASP A 79 12.69 0.72 22.66
CA ASP A 79 11.94 0.53 23.91
C ASP A 79 12.53 -0.62 24.74
N VAL A 80 13.02 -1.68 24.09
CA VAL A 80 13.76 -2.76 24.76
C VAL A 80 15.09 -2.25 25.33
N ALA A 81 15.89 -1.52 24.55
CA ALA A 81 17.17 -0.96 24.98
C ALA A 81 17.01 0.06 26.13
N CYS A 82 15.96 0.87 26.12
CA CYS A 82 15.64 1.83 27.17
C CYS A 82 15.37 1.17 28.53
N LYS A 83 15.04 -0.13 28.58
CA LYS A 83 14.91 -0.86 29.86
C LYS A 83 16.27 -1.13 30.52
N PHE A 84 17.36 -1.13 29.74
CA PHE A 84 18.72 -1.33 30.22
C PHE A 84 19.44 -0.02 30.54
N ALA A 85 19.02 1.10 29.92
CA ALA A 85 19.66 2.41 30.08
C ALA A 85 19.72 2.98 31.52
N PRO A 86 18.67 2.91 32.38
CA PRO A 86 18.61 3.61 33.67
C PRO A 86 19.74 3.28 34.64
N LYS A 87 20.41 2.14 34.48
CA LYS A 87 21.48 1.67 35.38
C LYS A 87 22.90 1.85 34.80
N THR A 88 23.06 2.51 33.66
CA THR A 88 24.29 2.42 32.85
C THR A 88 24.89 3.77 32.43
N ASN A 89 24.25 4.90 32.76
CA ASN A 89 24.62 6.24 32.29
C ASN A 89 24.74 6.35 30.75
N LEU A 90 24.14 5.42 29.99
CA LEU A 90 24.20 5.39 28.54
C LEU A 90 22.97 6.06 27.92
N ASN A 91 23.22 6.96 26.97
CA ASN A 91 22.18 7.61 26.19
C ASN A 91 21.87 6.80 24.93
N VAL A 92 20.67 6.22 24.90
CA VAL A 92 20.10 5.54 23.74
C VAL A 92 19.25 6.56 22.97
N LYS A 93 19.41 6.66 21.64
CA LYS A 93 18.58 7.52 20.79
C LYS A 93 17.98 6.78 19.61
N LEU A 94 16.75 7.15 19.28
CA LEU A 94 15.97 6.61 18.16
C LEU A 94 16.08 7.52 16.93
N PHE A 95 16.44 6.95 15.78
CA PHE A 95 16.61 7.65 14.50
C PHE A 95 15.68 7.06 13.45
N ILE A 96 14.45 7.57 13.38
CA ILE A 96 13.47 7.15 12.37
C ILE A 96 13.00 8.34 11.54
N GLY A 97 12.64 8.10 10.27
CA GLY A 97 12.01 9.13 9.44
C GLY A 97 10.68 9.60 10.04
N GLY A 98 10.10 10.71 9.58
CA GLY A 98 8.75 11.18 9.95
C GLY A 98 8.51 11.52 11.42
N GLU A 99 9.56 11.63 12.23
CA GLU A 99 9.58 12.39 13.48
C GLU A 99 10.34 13.69 13.22
N GLU A 100 9.99 14.75 13.94
CA GLU A 100 10.73 16.01 13.84
C GLU A 100 12.20 15.76 14.15
N ARG A 101 13.07 16.35 13.32
CA ARG A 101 14.50 16.37 13.64
C ARG A 101 14.60 17.06 14.99
N GLU A 102 15.15 16.40 15.99
CA GLU A 102 15.62 17.09 17.19
C GLU A 102 16.56 18.19 16.70
N THR A 103 16.03 19.41 16.61
CA THR A 103 16.83 20.62 16.51
C THR A 103 17.63 20.68 17.80
N LEU A 104 18.85 21.18 17.71
CA LEU A 104 19.72 21.43 18.86
C LEU A 104 19.02 22.44 19.78
N GLN A 105 18.05 22.00 20.58
CA GLN A 105 17.62 22.72 21.76
C GLN A 105 18.53 22.26 22.89
N PRO A 106 19.29 23.17 23.52
CA PRO A 106 19.96 22.83 24.76
C PRO A 106 18.89 22.35 25.73
N ALA A 107 19.03 21.12 26.24
CA ALA A 107 18.13 20.60 27.25
C ALA A 107 18.16 21.55 28.46
N THR A 108 17.06 22.26 28.69
CA THR A 108 16.83 23.06 29.88
C THR A 108 16.59 22.13 31.06
N GLY A 109 17.28 22.38 32.19
CA GLY A 109 16.88 21.83 33.49
C GLY A 109 17.95 21.13 34.33
N PHE A 110 19.21 21.58 34.34
CA PHE A 110 20.05 21.46 35.54
C PHE A 110 21.19 22.49 35.46
N ASP A 111 21.19 23.42 36.43
CA ASP A 111 22.14 24.49 36.72
C ASP A 111 22.98 25.07 35.57
N SER A 112 22.53 26.23 35.11
CA SER A 112 23.32 27.24 34.42
C SER A 112 24.30 27.92 35.39
N SER A 113 25.34 27.20 35.79
CA SER A 113 26.58 27.76 36.32
C SER A 113 27.71 26.78 35.99
N GLU A 114 28.88 27.28 35.62
CA GLU A 114 30.13 26.50 35.39
C GLU A 114 30.42 25.84 34.01
N LYS A 115 29.99 26.38 32.86
CA LYS A 115 30.64 26.00 31.58
C LYS A 115 31.11 27.16 30.71
N SER A 116 31.93 28.04 31.28
CA SER A 116 32.90 28.84 30.52
C SER A 116 34.09 27.95 30.16
N GLY A 117 34.08 27.30 28.99
CA GLY A 117 35.30 26.65 28.51
C GLY A 117 35.18 25.61 27.39
N LEU A 118 33.98 25.27 26.89
CA LEU A 118 33.88 24.30 25.78
C LEU A 118 33.86 25.00 24.41
N ASN A 119 34.74 24.54 23.52
CA ASN A 119 34.86 25.00 22.13
C ASN A 119 33.52 24.88 21.37
N ALA A 120 33.18 25.89 20.57
CA ALA A 120 31.94 25.96 19.78
C ALA A 120 31.67 24.75 18.86
N SER A 121 32.71 23.97 18.53
CA SER A 121 32.65 22.74 17.74
C SER A 121 32.04 21.54 18.50
N GLU A 122 32.08 21.53 19.83
CA GLU A 122 31.54 20.41 20.62
C GLU A 122 30.03 20.50 20.81
N ASN A 123 29.41 21.68 20.67
CA ASN A 123 27.95 21.85 20.80
C ASN A 123 27.14 21.33 19.60
N LEU A 124 27.81 20.88 18.53
CA LEU A 124 27.14 20.33 17.34
C LEU A 124 26.78 18.84 17.46
N PHE A 125 27.49 18.08 18.30
CA PHE A 125 27.30 16.63 18.38
C PHE A 125 26.18 16.25 19.34
N LEU A 126 25.35 15.31 18.91
CA LEU A 126 24.25 14.79 19.70
C LEU A 126 24.80 13.95 20.87
N ASP A 127 24.19 14.10 22.05
CA ASP A 127 24.45 13.23 23.20
C ASP A 127 23.83 11.84 22.93
N CYS A 128 24.64 10.91 22.43
CA CYS A 128 24.21 9.60 21.97
C CYS A 128 25.35 8.60 22.05
N ASN A 129 25.13 7.50 22.79
CA ASN A 129 26.07 6.39 22.92
C ASN A 129 25.62 5.17 22.10
N ILE A 130 24.32 4.93 22.05
CA ILE A 130 23.70 3.84 21.29
C ILE A 130 22.67 4.46 20.34
N ALA A 131 22.92 4.32 19.04
CA ALA A 131 22.02 4.80 17.99
C ALA A 131 21.22 3.65 17.40
N ILE A 132 19.89 3.73 17.47
CA ILE A 132 18.97 2.71 16.94
C ILE A 132 18.09 3.36 15.89
N GLY A 133 18.00 2.81 14.68
CA GLY A 133 17.23 3.49 13.65
C GLY A 133 17.19 2.85 12.28
N THR A 134 16.48 3.52 11.39
CA THR A 134 16.39 3.13 9.97
C THR A 134 17.60 3.63 9.18
N PRO A 135 18.10 2.88 8.17
CA PRO A 135 19.30 3.26 7.40
C PRO A 135 19.28 4.69 6.87
N GLY A 136 18.20 5.09 6.18
CA GLY A 136 18.09 6.44 5.61
C GLY A 136 18.25 7.55 6.66
N ARG A 137 17.60 7.40 7.82
CA ARG A 137 17.66 8.43 8.86
C ARG A 137 19.02 8.48 9.55
N ILE A 138 19.64 7.33 9.83
CA ILE A 138 20.98 7.29 10.42
C ILE A 138 21.99 7.92 9.46
N LEU A 139 21.89 7.63 8.17
CA LEU A 139 22.73 8.22 7.13
C LEU A 139 22.61 9.75 7.08
N ASP A 140 21.40 10.33 7.21
CA ASP A 140 21.22 11.79 7.27
C ASP A 140 22.05 12.44 8.38
N TYR A 141 22.08 11.83 9.58
CA TYR A 141 22.82 12.34 10.74
C TYR A 141 24.33 12.14 10.60
N LEU A 142 24.76 11.06 9.95
CA LEU A 142 26.18 10.84 9.61
C LEU A 142 26.67 11.87 8.58
N ASN A 143 25.90 12.09 7.51
CA ASN A 143 26.20 13.09 6.48
C ASN A 143 26.24 14.51 7.08
N SER A 144 25.36 14.80 8.04
CA SER A 144 25.33 16.08 8.76
C SER A 144 26.40 16.20 9.85
N LYS A 145 27.24 15.18 10.05
CA LYS A 145 28.29 15.10 11.08
C LYS A 145 27.78 15.34 12.52
N LEU A 146 26.52 15.01 12.79
CA LEU A 146 25.92 15.14 14.13
C LEU A 146 26.23 13.96 15.05
N LEU A 147 26.67 12.83 14.48
CA LEU A 147 27.05 11.61 15.20
C LEU A 147 28.57 11.40 15.14
N LYS A 148 29.22 11.33 16.31
CA LYS A 148 30.65 11.05 16.42
C LYS A 148 30.90 9.55 16.52
N VAL A 149 31.11 8.92 15.35
CA VAL A 149 31.26 7.45 15.21
C VAL A 149 32.70 6.95 15.25
N ARG A 150 33.69 7.80 15.55
CA ARG A 150 35.11 7.39 15.60
C ARG A 150 35.37 6.26 16.61
N CYS A 151 34.61 6.22 17.70
CA CYS A 151 34.71 5.21 18.75
C CYS A 151 33.68 4.08 18.60
N LEU A 152 33.04 3.97 17.43
CA LEU A 152 32.05 2.92 17.19
C LEU A 152 32.74 1.56 17.09
N GLU A 153 32.23 0.60 17.84
CA GLU A 153 32.82 -0.73 17.93
C GLU A 153 31.83 -1.86 17.69
N ILE A 154 30.53 -1.58 17.76
CA ILE A 154 29.50 -2.57 17.46
C ILE A 154 28.56 -2.00 16.40
N LEU A 155 28.40 -2.73 15.31
CA LEU A 155 27.39 -2.50 14.29
C LEU A 155 26.46 -3.71 14.24
N ILE A 156 25.18 -3.50 14.46
CA ILE A 156 24.16 -4.53 14.30
C ILE A 156 23.31 -4.18 13.08
N ILE A 157 23.10 -5.15 12.20
CA ILE A 157 22.16 -5.08 11.08
C ILE A 157 21.16 -6.21 11.30
N ASP A 158 19.94 -5.87 11.72
CA ASP A 158 18.87 -6.85 11.97
C ASP A 158 17.83 -6.81 10.85
N GLU A 159 17.28 -7.98 10.54
CA GLU A 159 16.50 -8.26 9.32
C GLU A 159 17.24 -7.79 8.05
N ALA A 160 18.51 -8.18 7.93
CA ALA A 160 19.42 -7.67 6.88
C ALA A 160 18.96 -8.00 5.44
N ASP A 161 18.39 -9.18 5.23
CA ASP A 161 17.73 -9.58 3.98
C ASP A 161 16.60 -8.60 3.60
N ILE A 162 15.86 -8.11 4.58
CA ILE A 162 14.78 -7.15 4.36
C ILE A 162 15.34 -5.77 4.00
N ILE A 163 16.38 -5.32 4.71
CA ILE A 163 17.05 -4.05 4.43
C ILE A 163 17.51 -4.01 2.95
N LEU A 164 18.09 -5.11 2.48
CA LEU A 164 18.51 -5.26 1.08
C LEU A 164 17.32 -5.27 0.11
N ASN A 165 16.30 -6.08 0.37
CA ASN A 165 15.07 -6.17 -0.44
C ASN A 165 14.31 -4.84 -0.56
N MET A 166 14.39 -3.95 0.45
CA MET A 166 13.77 -2.63 0.42
C MET A 166 14.57 -1.60 -0.40
N GLY A 167 15.68 -2.02 -1.03
CA GLY A 167 16.54 -1.14 -1.80
C GLY A 167 17.43 -0.24 -0.94
N PHE A 168 17.62 -0.56 0.36
CA PHE A 168 18.49 0.24 1.24
C PHE A 168 19.98 -0.08 1.08
N ARG A 169 20.36 -0.92 0.12
CA ARG A 169 21.75 -1.35 -0.11
C ARG A 169 22.70 -0.17 -0.22
N GLN A 170 22.36 0.83 -1.05
CA GLN A 170 23.20 2.00 -1.26
C GLN A 170 23.39 2.81 0.04
N GLN A 171 22.33 2.97 0.82
CA GLN A 171 22.38 3.69 2.10
C GLN A 171 23.23 2.92 3.11
N VAL A 172 23.12 1.60 3.18
CA VAL A 172 23.96 0.76 4.04
C VAL A 172 25.43 0.90 3.65
N ASP A 173 25.76 0.77 2.37
CA ASP A 173 27.15 0.90 1.90
C ASP A 173 27.75 2.28 2.25
N GLN A 174 26.96 3.35 2.14
CA GLN A 174 27.36 4.70 2.57
C GLN A 174 27.50 4.85 4.09
N ILE A 175 26.66 4.17 4.88
CA ILE A 175 26.86 4.12 6.33
C ILE A 175 28.19 3.43 6.62
N LEU A 176 28.44 2.26 6.03
CA LEU A 176 29.68 1.49 6.24
C LEU A 176 30.93 2.30 5.90
N SER A 177 30.87 3.21 4.92
CA SER A 177 32.00 4.09 4.56
C SER A 177 32.30 5.17 5.60
N HIS A 178 31.32 5.57 6.43
CA HIS A 178 31.51 6.51 7.54
C HIS A 178 32.05 5.83 8.81
N LEU A 179 31.86 4.51 8.93
CA LEU A 179 32.19 3.77 10.13
C LEU A 179 33.66 3.32 10.17
N PRO A 180 34.27 3.22 11.37
CA PRO A 180 35.62 2.69 11.51
C PRO A 180 35.71 1.25 10.99
N LYS A 181 36.84 0.92 10.35
CA LYS A 181 37.10 -0.43 9.81
C LYS A 181 37.31 -1.49 10.90
N GLN A 182 37.78 -1.07 12.08
CA GLN A 182 37.93 -1.94 13.24
C GLN A 182 36.67 -1.81 14.11
N ARG A 183 35.72 -2.70 13.86
CA ARG A 183 34.46 -2.83 14.59
C ARG A 183 33.99 -4.28 14.52
N ARG A 184 33.12 -4.67 15.43
CA ARG A 184 32.38 -5.93 15.42
C ARG A 184 31.08 -5.72 14.68
N THR A 185 30.76 -6.60 13.75
CA THR A 185 29.52 -6.55 12.98
C THR A 185 28.69 -7.80 13.23
N GLY A 186 27.47 -7.60 13.71
CA GLY A 186 26.47 -8.65 13.89
C GLY A 186 25.37 -8.52 12.85
N LEU A 187 25.25 -9.50 11.97
CA LEU A 187 24.20 -9.57 10.98
C LEU A 187 23.14 -10.59 11.41
N PHE A 188 21.89 -10.17 11.50
CA PHE A 188 20.77 -11.01 11.91
C PHE A 188 19.74 -11.09 10.78
N SER A 189 19.33 -12.31 10.44
CA SER A 189 18.30 -12.53 9.42
C SER A 189 17.58 -13.86 9.64
N ALA A 190 16.35 -13.96 9.14
CA ALA A 190 15.60 -15.22 9.10
C ALA A 190 15.98 -16.05 7.87
N THR A 191 16.33 -15.41 6.75
CA THR A 191 16.56 -16.08 5.46
C THR A 191 18.01 -15.91 5.00
N GLN A 192 18.45 -16.79 4.11
CA GLN A 192 19.76 -16.65 3.45
C GLN A 192 19.52 -16.36 1.97
N THR A 193 19.90 -15.16 1.52
CA THR A 193 19.83 -14.73 0.12
C THR A 193 21.24 -14.50 -0.43
N SER A 194 21.41 -14.55 -1.76
CA SER A 194 22.71 -14.26 -2.39
C SER A 194 23.19 -12.83 -2.13
N GLU A 195 22.27 -11.87 -2.13
CA GLU A 195 22.55 -10.47 -1.81
C GLU A 195 23.06 -10.29 -0.38
N LEU A 196 22.57 -11.13 0.54
CA LEU A 196 23.05 -11.16 1.92
C LEU A 196 24.49 -11.69 1.98
N ASP A 197 24.81 -12.74 1.24
CA ASP A 197 26.17 -13.27 1.16
C ASP A 197 27.15 -12.21 0.60
N ASP A 198 26.73 -11.38 -0.34
CA ASP A 198 27.53 -10.26 -0.85
C ASP A 198 27.74 -9.17 0.22
N LEU A 199 26.70 -8.82 0.98
CA LEU A 199 26.81 -7.90 2.11
C LEU A 199 27.74 -8.45 3.20
N VAL A 200 27.71 -9.76 3.44
CA VAL A 200 28.62 -10.42 4.37
C VAL A 200 30.07 -10.28 3.91
N ARG A 201 30.33 -10.46 2.62
CA ARG A 201 31.68 -10.32 2.04
C ARG A 201 32.21 -8.88 2.09
N SER A 202 31.34 -7.88 1.92
CA SER A 202 31.74 -6.47 1.95
C SER A 202 31.83 -5.87 3.35
N GLY A 203 30.99 -6.34 4.28
CA GLY A 203 30.78 -5.70 5.58
C GLY A 203 31.46 -6.36 6.78
N LEU A 204 31.84 -7.64 6.69
CA LEU A 204 32.31 -8.44 7.83
C LEU A 204 33.72 -9.01 7.62
N ARG A 205 34.44 -9.27 8.72
CA ARG A 205 35.78 -9.84 8.76
C ARG A 205 35.75 -11.22 9.43
N ASN A 206 35.95 -12.27 8.64
CA ASN A 206 35.95 -13.67 9.10
C ASN A 206 34.77 -14.00 10.04
N PRO A 207 33.51 -13.84 9.56
CA PRO A 207 32.34 -13.95 10.43
C PRO A 207 32.07 -15.40 10.85
N MET A 208 31.72 -15.57 12.12
CA MET A 208 31.20 -16.83 12.65
C MET A 208 29.73 -16.98 12.27
N LYS A 209 29.38 -18.07 11.58
CA LYS A 209 27.99 -18.38 11.23
C LYS A 209 27.31 -19.14 12.37
N VAL A 210 26.24 -18.57 12.90
CA VAL A 210 25.41 -19.19 13.94
C VAL A 210 24.05 -19.54 13.33
N ALA A 211 23.72 -20.83 13.31
CA ALA A 211 22.39 -21.31 12.91
C ALA A 211 21.70 -21.89 14.14
N ALA A 212 20.74 -21.16 14.71
CA ALA A 212 19.98 -21.61 15.87
C ALA A 212 18.75 -22.42 15.40
N SER A 213 18.93 -23.72 15.14
CA SER A 213 17.81 -24.66 14.99
C SER A 213 17.80 -25.61 16.19
N GLU A 214 16.63 -25.78 16.82
CA GLU A 214 16.48 -26.51 18.09
C GLU A 214 16.86 -27.99 18.10
N HIS A 215 17.19 -28.62 16.95
CA HIS A 215 17.70 -29.99 16.93
C HIS A 215 18.83 -30.15 15.92
N ALA A 216 20.04 -29.80 16.36
CA ALA A 216 21.27 -30.27 15.73
C ALA A 216 21.40 -31.77 16.04
N GLU A 217 20.94 -32.64 15.13
CA GLU A 217 21.70 -33.85 14.78
C GLU A 217 21.20 -34.59 13.53
N ASN A 218 19.90 -34.59 13.17
CA ASN A 218 19.49 -35.24 11.92
C ASN A 218 18.10 -34.80 11.42
N LYS A 219 18.01 -33.66 10.70
CA LYS A 219 16.98 -33.39 9.65
C LYS A 219 17.25 -32.06 8.95
N LYS A 220 17.33 -32.10 7.62
CA LYS A 220 17.63 -30.96 6.75
C LYS A 220 16.50 -29.91 6.77
N LYS A 221 16.70 -28.82 7.51
CA LYS A 221 16.25 -27.42 7.31
C LYS A 221 14.76 -27.17 7.01
N ALA A 222 13.99 -26.76 8.02
CA ALA A 222 12.74 -25.99 7.83
C ALA A 222 12.98 -24.51 8.17
N THR A 223 12.56 -23.60 7.29
CA THR A 223 12.70 -22.13 7.44
C THR A 223 11.62 -21.53 8.35
N VAL A 224 10.71 -22.36 8.86
CA VAL A 224 9.48 -22.00 9.55
C VAL A 224 9.45 -22.72 10.91
N PRO A 225 8.89 -22.12 11.98
CA PRO A 225 8.77 -22.78 13.29
C PRO A 225 8.01 -24.11 13.20
N SER A 226 8.45 -25.12 13.95
CA SER A 226 7.83 -26.46 13.97
C SER A 226 6.40 -26.48 14.51
N GLN A 227 6.06 -25.52 15.36
CA GLN A 227 4.74 -25.37 16.00
C GLN A 227 3.72 -24.64 15.10
N LEU A 228 4.11 -24.28 13.88
CA LEU A 228 3.25 -23.59 12.93
C LEU A 228 2.62 -24.57 11.95
N ALA A 229 1.29 -24.67 11.97
CA ALA A 229 0.54 -25.36 10.93
C ALA A 229 0.20 -24.38 9.79
N ASN A 230 0.65 -24.67 8.56
CA ASN A 230 0.31 -23.87 7.40
C ASN A 230 -0.73 -24.58 6.53
N PHE A 231 -1.79 -23.86 6.21
CA PHE A 231 -2.89 -24.31 5.40
C PHE A 231 -3.08 -23.44 4.16
N TYR A 232 -3.66 -24.00 3.11
CA TYR A 232 -4.14 -23.24 1.96
C TYR A 232 -5.55 -23.68 1.58
N MET A 233 -6.29 -22.77 0.95
CA MET A 233 -7.62 -23.06 0.44
C MET A 233 -7.81 -22.39 -0.92
N TYR A 234 -8.37 -23.14 -1.87
CA TYR A 234 -8.81 -22.58 -3.14
C TYR A 234 -10.10 -21.81 -2.97
N CYS A 235 -10.09 -20.56 -3.40
CA CYS A 235 -11.23 -19.67 -3.29
C CYS A 235 -11.33 -18.74 -4.50
N ASP A 236 -12.54 -18.63 -5.04
CA ASP A 236 -12.89 -17.62 -6.02
C ASP A 236 -12.82 -16.21 -5.39
N TYR A 237 -12.40 -15.19 -6.15
CA TYR A 237 -12.19 -13.84 -5.62
C TYR A 237 -13.45 -13.25 -4.96
N ARG A 238 -14.64 -13.62 -5.44
CA ARG A 238 -15.94 -13.21 -4.86
C ARG A 238 -16.21 -13.81 -3.49
N GLN A 239 -15.71 -15.01 -3.23
CA GLN A 239 -15.99 -15.76 -2.00
C GLN A 239 -14.94 -15.54 -0.91
N LYS A 240 -13.75 -15.02 -1.25
CA LYS A 240 -12.67 -14.80 -0.28
C LYS A 240 -13.14 -14.03 0.96
N LEU A 241 -13.96 -12.99 0.77
CA LEU A 241 -14.49 -12.19 1.86
C LEU A 241 -15.49 -12.97 2.73
N ASN A 242 -16.38 -13.76 2.12
CA ASN A 242 -17.32 -14.61 2.86
C ASN A 242 -16.59 -15.66 3.70
N TYR A 243 -15.58 -16.32 3.11
CA TYR A 243 -14.79 -17.32 3.81
C TYR A 243 -13.97 -16.73 4.95
N LEU A 244 -13.42 -15.52 4.77
CA LEU A 244 -12.76 -14.79 5.85
C LEU A 244 -13.74 -14.48 7.00
N ILE A 245 -14.95 -14.00 6.69
CA ILE A 245 -15.96 -13.69 7.72
C ILE A 245 -16.41 -14.96 8.45
N HIS A 246 -16.63 -16.06 7.72
CA HIS A 246 -17.00 -17.35 8.29
C HIS A 246 -15.94 -17.86 9.26
N LEU A 247 -14.67 -17.84 8.83
CA LEU A 247 -13.54 -18.24 9.65
C LEU A 247 -13.49 -17.44 10.96
N ILE A 248 -13.60 -16.11 10.88
CA ILE A 248 -13.54 -15.23 12.06
C ILE A 248 -14.73 -15.46 13.00
N LYS A 249 -15.93 -15.74 12.48
CA LYS A 249 -17.15 -15.89 13.29
C LYS A 249 -17.31 -17.28 13.90
N ASN A 250 -17.02 -18.32 13.13
CA ASN A 250 -17.43 -19.69 13.45
C ASN A 250 -16.25 -20.60 13.83
N ASP A 251 -15.00 -20.12 13.68
CA ASP A 251 -13.80 -20.94 13.97
C ASP A 251 -13.75 -22.24 13.13
N ASP A 252 -14.22 -22.15 11.88
CA ASP A 252 -14.37 -23.24 10.92
C ASP A 252 -13.75 -22.82 9.56
N PRO A 253 -12.97 -23.68 8.86
CA PRO A 253 -12.65 -25.09 9.16
C PRO A 253 -11.56 -25.27 10.22
N ILE A 254 -10.90 -24.19 10.61
CA ILE A 254 -9.84 -24.19 11.61
C ILE A 254 -10.15 -23.16 12.69
N PRO A 255 -9.74 -23.43 13.95
CA PRO A 255 -9.91 -22.48 15.04
C PRO A 255 -9.15 -21.18 14.75
N SER A 256 -9.87 -20.11 14.40
CA SER A 256 -9.25 -18.82 14.13
C SER A 256 -8.67 -18.20 15.40
N GLY A 257 -9.23 -18.58 16.56
CA GLY A 257 -8.88 -18.05 17.86
C GLY A 257 -9.33 -16.60 18.03
N ASN A 258 -8.82 -15.94 19.07
CA ASN A 258 -9.26 -14.60 19.42
C ASN A 258 -8.39 -13.48 18.83
N SER A 259 -7.29 -13.82 18.18
CA SER A 259 -6.32 -12.85 17.64
C SER A 259 -5.91 -13.27 16.23
N VAL A 260 -6.34 -12.49 15.25
CA VAL A 260 -6.18 -12.81 13.82
C VAL A 260 -5.49 -11.66 13.10
N ILE A 261 -4.49 -11.97 12.29
CA ILE A 261 -3.89 -11.00 11.35
C ILE A 261 -4.24 -11.40 9.94
N VAL A 262 -4.73 -10.45 9.16
CA VAL A 262 -5.11 -10.63 7.75
C VAL A 262 -4.22 -9.77 6.87
N TYR A 263 -3.42 -10.41 6.01
CA TYR A 263 -2.54 -9.75 5.06
C TYR A 263 -3.21 -9.51 3.72
N PHE A 264 -3.17 -8.27 3.25
CA PHE A 264 -3.54 -7.86 1.91
C PHE A 264 -2.31 -7.43 1.11
N LEU A 265 -2.45 -7.47 -0.21
CA LEU A 265 -1.39 -7.08 -1.13
C LEU A 265 -1.05 -5.59 -1.10
N THR A 266 -2.05 -4.71 -0.93
CA THR A 266 -1.87 -3.26 -1.07
C THR A 266 -2.49 -2.45 0.06
N CYS A 267 -1.97 -1.23 0.27
CA CYS A 267 -2.50 -0.29 1.28
C CYS A 267 -3.97 0.07 1.00
N ALA A 268 -4.32 0.34 -0.25
CA ALA A 268 -5.70 0.68 -0.62
C ALA A 268 -6.67 -0.50 -0.40
N ALA A 269 -6.21 -1.75 -0.58
CA ALA A 269 -7.02 -2.92 -0.23
C ALA A 269 -7.29 -2.99 1.29
N VAL A 270 -6.29 -2.71 2.14
CA VAL A 270 -6.51 -2.61 3.60
C VAL A 270 -7.57 -1.56 3.94
N ASP A 271 -7.47 -0.36 3.36
CA ASP A 271 -8.43 0.73 3.59
C ASP A 271 -9.85 0.38 3.12
N PHE A 272 -9.96 -0.28 1.96
CA PHE A 272 -11.24 -0.71 1.40
C PHE A 272 -11.89 -1.83 2.22
N PHE A 273 -11.18 -2.95 2.43
CA PHE A 273 -11.73 -4.12 3.11
C PHE A 273 -11.98 -3.86 4.60
N SER A 274 -11.13 -3.05 5.26
CA SER A 274 -11.39 -2.67 6.65
C SER A 274 -12.66 -1.85 6.79
N LYS A 275 -12.94 -0.93 5.86
CA LYS A 275 -14.17 -0.15 5.85
C LYS A 275 -15.38 -1.02 5.50
N LEU A 276 -15.26 -1.87 4.48
CA LEU A 276 -16.33 -2.77 4.06
C LEU A 276 -16.72 -3.72 5.21
N LEU A 277 -15.73 -4.34 5.87
CA LEU A 277 -15.97 -5.24 6.98
C LEU A 277 -16.54 -4.53 8.21
N LYS A 278 -16.16 -3.27 8.47
CA LYS A 278 -16.81 -2.46 9.52
C LYS A 278 -18.29 -2.25 9.25
N GLU A 279 -18.70 -1.99 8.01
CA GLU A 279 -20.13 -1.83 7.69
C GLU A 279 -20.89 -3.18 7.71
N VAL A 280 -20.25 -4.29 7.34
CA VAL A 280 -20.85 -5.65 7.38
C VAL A 280 -20.96 -6.20 8.81
N LEU A 281 -19.88 -6.03 9.59
CA LEU A 281 -19.76 -6.56 10.96
C LEU A 281 -20.18 -5.54 12.02
N GLY A 282 -20.54 -4.31 11.65
CA GLY A 282 -20.82 -3.19 12.55
C GLY A 282 -21.95 -3.42 13.58
N LYS A 283 -22.77 -4.47 13.40
CA LYS A 283 -23.75 -4.91 14.40
C LYS A 283 -23.19 -5.86 15.46
N ASN A 284 -22.01 -6.42 15.23
CA ASN A 284 -21.31 -7.39 16.07
C ASN A 284 -20.05 -6.79 16.72
N GLU A 285 -19.90 -5.46 16.74
CA GLU A 285 -18.73 -4.76 17.33
C GLU A 285 -18.51 -5.13 18.81
N GLU A 286 -19.54 -5.60 19.50
CA GLU A 286 -19.42 -6.11 20.87
C GLU A 286 -18.54 -7.36 20.97
N THR A 287 -18.41 -8.13 19.88
CA THR A 287 -17.68 -9.40 19.84
C THR A 287 -16.40 -9.35 18.99
N ILE A 288 -16.34 -8.54 17.93
CA ILE A 288 -15.19 -8.49 17.00
C ILE A 288 -14.68 -7.04 16.85
N GLN A 289 -13.42 -6.83 17.22
CA GLN A 289 -12.69 -5.57 17.08
C GLN A 289 -11.83 -5.59 15.81
N LEU A 290 -12.00 -4.58 14.95
CA LEU A 290 -11.33 -4.47 13.66
C LEU A 290 -10.30 -3.34 13.65
N PHE A 291 -9.05 -3.68 13.39
CA PHE A 291 -7.91 -2.78 13.31
C PHE A 291 -7.32 -2.76 11.90
N SER A 292 -6.63 -1.67 11.53
CA SER A 292 -6.00 -1.54 10.21
C SER A 292 -4.62 -0.89 10.33
N LEU A 293 -3.60 -1.48 9.70
CA LEU A 293 -2.21 -0.99 9.75
C LEU A 293 -1.50 -1.11 8.39
N HIS A 294 -1.06 0.02 7.83
CA HIS A 294 -0.29 0.05 6.57
C HIS A 294 0.64 1.26 6.47
N GLY A 295 1.55 1.23 5.50
CA GLY A 295 2.64 2.21 5.38
C GLY A 295 2.23 3.64 5.03
N GLN A 296 1.09 3.83 4.38
CA GLN A 296 0.56 5.14 3.97
C GLN A 296 -0.20 5.87 5.09
N MET A 297 -0.39 5.24 6.25
CA MET A 297 -1.02 5.88 7.40
C MET A 297 -0.11 6.95 8.01
N VAL A 298 -0.72 8.03 8.48
CA VAL A 298 -0.02 9.05 9.29
C VAL A 298 0.59 8.39 10.51
N GLN A 299 1.86 8.67 10.80
CA GLN A 299 2.62 7.98 11.86
C GLN A 299 1.90 7.97 13.21
N LYS A 300 1.35 9.12 13.63
CA LYS A 300 0.66 9.24 14.92
C LYS A 300 -0.51 8.26 15.02
N ARG A 301 -1.32 8.16 13.96
CA ARG A 301 -2.44 7.22 13.87
C ARG A 301 -1.94 5.77 13.80
N ARG A 302 -0.88 5.52 13.03
CA ARG A 302 -0.26 4.19 12.90
C ARG A 302 0.25 3.66 14.24
N ASN A 303 0.90 4.50 15.04
CA ASN A 303 1.35 4.17 16.39
C ASN A 303 0.15 3.88 17.32
N ALA A 304 -0.90 4.71 17.26
CA ALA A 304 -2.09 4.51 18.07
C ALA A 304 -2.79 3.18 17.74
N GLU A 305 -3.00 2.87 16.46
CA GLU A 305 -3.65 1.62 16.02
C GLU A 305 -2.81 0.39 16.39
N HIS A 306 -1.47 0.47 16.24
CA HIS A 306 -0.56 -0.59 16.70
C HIS A 306 -0.69 -0.84 18.20
N GLN A 307 -0.71 0.23 19.00
CA GLN A 307 -0.86 0.13 20.45
C GLN A 307 -2.23 -0.41 20.84
N SER A 308 -3.32 0.07 20.24
CA SER A 308 -4.68 -0.41 20.51
C SER A 308 -4.85 -1.89 20.16
N PHE A 309 -4.28 -2.36 19.05
CA PHE A 309 -4.31 -3.78 18.71
C PHE A 309 -3.49 -4.63 19.69
N LYS A 310 -2.31 -4.14 20.10
CA LYS A 310 -1.48 -4.82 21.10
C LYS A 310 -2.20 -4.96 22.45
N GLU A 311 -2.79 -3.86 22.93
CA GLU A 311 -3.59 -3.85 24.16
C GLU A 311 -4.79 -4.80 24.07
N ALA A 312 -5.48 -4.83 22.92
CA ALA A 312 -6.56 -5.78 22.68
C ALA A 312 -6.07 -7.23 22.79
N CYS A 313 -4.94 -7.57 22.15
CA CYS A 313 -4.35 -8.91 22.23
C CYS A 313 -3.92 -9.29 23.66
N GLU A 314 -3.35 -8.36 24.42
CA GLU A 314 -2.97 -8.58 25.83
C GLU A 314 -4.19 -8.78 26.73
N ASN A 315 -5.24 -8.00 26.52
CA ASN A 315 -6.50 -8.13 27.28
C ASN A 315 -7.18 -9.47 27.00
N ILE A 316 -7.21 -9.89 25.73
CA ILE A 316 -7.72 -11.21 25.33
C ILE A 316 -6.93 -12.33 25.99
N ALA A 317 -5.60 -12.21 26.02
CA ALA A 317 -4.75 -13.21 26.66
C ALA A 317 -5.02 -13.35 28.18
N LYS A 318 -5.27 -12.23 28.88
CA LYS A 318 -5.65 -12.24 30.30
C LYS A 318 -7.06 -12.77 30.55
N GLN A 319 -8.00 -12.52 29.63
CA GLN A 319 -9.39 -12.96 29.74
C GLN A 319 -9.57 -14.47 29.49
N LEU A 320 -8.73 -15.06 28.63
CA LEU A 320 -8.69 -16.50 28.40
C LEU A 320 -8.40 -17.28 29.69
N ASP A 321 -7.54 -16.77 30.56
CA ASP A 321 -7.25 -17.38 31.87
C ASP A 321 -8.44 -17.30 32.86
N GLN A 322 -9.41 -16.42 32.61
CA GLN A 322 -10.56 -16.16 33.48
C GLN A 322 -11.89 -16.74 32.95
N SER A 323 -11.87 -17.53 31.86
CA SER A 323 -13.06 -18.15 31.25
C SER A 323 -14.19 -17.16 30.88
N VAL A 324 -13.85 -15.90 30.62
CA VAL A 324 -14.81 -14.87 30.17
C VAL A 324 -14.94 -14.90 28.65
N VAL A 325 -16.15 -14.69 28.12
CA VAL A 325 -16.41 -14.55 26.68
C VAL A 325 -15.48 -13.46 26.11
N SER A 326 -14.45 -13.91 25.40
CA SER A 326 -13.38 -13.05 24.92
C SER A 326 -13.74 -12.43 23.58
N LYS A 327 -13.52 -11.12 23.45
CA LYS A 327 -13.65 -10.42 22.16
C LYS A 327 -12.57 -10.95 21.21
N LYS A 328 -12.86 -10.99 19.90
CA LYS A 328 -11.87 -11.26 18.87
C LYS A 328 -11.25 -9.96 18.37
N ALA A 329 -9.93 -9.92 18.21
CA ALA A 329 -9.21 -8.82 17.60
C ALA A 329 -8.67 -9.24 16.22
N VAL A 330 -9.04 -8.48 15.18
CA VAL A 330 -8.64 -8.75 13.80
C VAL A 330 -7.87 -7.55 13.26
N LEU A 331 -6.64 -7.77 12.81
CA LEU A 331 -5.79 -6.73 12.22
C LEU A 331 -5.66 -6.93 10.71
N PHE A 332 -6.15 -5.96 9.94
CA PHE A 332 -5.92 -5.86 8.51
C PHE A 332 -4.62 -5.12 8.22
N CYS A 333 -3.70 -5.72 7.47
CA CYS A 333 -2.41 -5.09 7.22
C CYS A 333 -1.75 -5.47 5.90
N THR A 334 -0.69 -4.74 5.57
CA THR A 334 0.24 -5.07 4.48
C THR A 334 1.55 -5.62 5.06
N ASP A 335 2.53 -5.94 4.19
CA ASP A 335 3.85 -6.45 4.59
C ASP A 335 4.64 -5.55 5.54
N VAL A 336 4.23 -4.29 5.73
CA VAL A 336 4.79 -3.41 6.78
C VAL A 336 4.61 -4.04 8.16
N ALA A 337 3.48 -4.71 8.41
CA ALA A 337 3.18 -5.33 9.69
C ALA A 337 3.77 -6.76 9.82
N ALA A 338 4.21 -7.36 8.71
CA ALA A 338 4.85 -8.68 8.70
C ALA A 338 6.26 -8.66 9.30
N ARG A 339 6.83 -7.47 9.58
CA ARG A 339 8.25 -7.31 9.84
C ARG A 339 8.49 -6.61 11.16
N GLY A 340 9.22 -7.26 12.05
CA GLY A 340 9.69 -6.67 13.30
C GLY A 340 8.63 -6.41 14.38
N LEU A 341 7.38 -6.09 14.02
CA LEU A 341 6.31 -5.84 14.98
C LEU A 341 6.03 -7.06 15.87
N ASP A 342 6.12 -6.85 17.18
CA ASP A 342 5.81 -7.85 18.17
C ASP A 342 4.40 -7.67 18.72
N PHE A 343 3.51 -8.52 18.20
CA PHE A 343 2.16 -8.66 18.70
C PHE A 343 2.12 -9.93 19.56
N PRO A 344 1.66 -9.84 20.82
CA PRO A 344 1.59 -11.00 21.68
C PRO A 344 0.45 -11.93 21.25
N ASN A 345 0.69 -13.24 21.32
CA ASN A 345 -0.35 -14.27 21.28
C ASN A 345 -1.27 -14.23 20.05
N ILE A 346 -0.73 -14.06 18.85
CA ILE A 346 -1.53 -14.20 17.62
C ILE A 346 -1.83 -15.67 17.37
N ALA A 347 -3.11 -16.04 17.26
CA ALA A 347 -3.54 -17.40 17.00
C ALA A 347 -3.43 -17.76 15.50
N THR A 348 -3.96 -16.90 14.63
CA THR A 348 -4.09 -17.21 13.20
C THR A 348 -3.59 -16.10 12.30
N ILE A 349 -2.83 -16.48 11.27
CA ILE A 349 -2.41 -15.59 10.18
C ILE A 349 -3.18 -15.96 8.90
N VAL A 350 -4.04 -15.07 8.43
CA VAL A 350 -4.71 -15.22 7.14
C VAL A 350 -3.98 -14.40 6.08
N GLN A 351 -3.52 -15.06 5.03
CA GLN A 351 -2.97 -14.42 3.84
C GLN A 351 -4.09 -14.34 2.81
N PHE A 352 -4.80 -13.21 2.80
CA PHE A 352 -5.91 -12.99 1.87
C PHE A 352 -5.42 -12.98 0.42
N ASP A 353 -4.23 -12.43 0.20
CA ASP A 353 -3.47 -12.47 -1.04
C ASP A 353 -2.05 -12.96 -0.78
N ALA A 354 -1.50 -13.73 -1.70
CA ALA A 354 -0.08 -14.13 -1.67
C ALA A 354 0.84 -12.90 -1.72
N PRO A 355 2.00 -12.92 -1.04
CA PRO A 355 2.93 -11.79 -1.05
C PRO A 355 3.62 -11.61 -2.41
N THR A 356 3.73 -10.36 -2.88
CA THR A 356 4.43 -10.00 -4.14
C THR A 356 5.86 -10.58 -4.21
N ASN A 357 6.56 -10.56 -3.07
CA ASN A 357 7.84 -11.23 -2.88
C ASN A 357 7.61 -12.50 -2.02
N PRO A 358 7.83 -13.71 -2.56
CA PRO A 358 7.59 -14.95 -1.84
C PRO A 358 8.41 -15.12 -0.56
N ASP A 359 9.58 -14.49 -0.44
CA ASP A 359 10.37 -14.57 0.79
C ASP A 359 9.64 -13.90 1.97
N GLN A 360 8.68 -12.99 1.69
CA GLN A 360 7.80 -12.40 2.71
C GLN A 360 6.83 -13.39 3.33
N PHE A 361 6.56 -14.52 2.68
CA PHE A 361 5.67 -15.55 3.21
C PHE A 361 6.11 -15.97 4.62
N VAL A 362 7.40 -16.28 4.79
CA VAL A 362 7.96 -16.71 6.08
C VAL A 362 7.81 -15.63 7.14
N HIS A 363 8.02 -14.36 6.79
CA HIS A 363 7.91 -13.24 7.73
C HIS A 363 6.47 -12.98 8.18
N ARG A 364 5.49 -13.12 7.26
CA ARG A 364 4.05 -13.02 7.55
C ARG A 364 3.63 -14.09 8.55
N VAL A 365 3.93 -15.35 8.26
CA VAL A 365 3.50 -16.46 9.10
C VAL A 365 4.30 -16.54 10.42
N GLY A 366 5.54 -16.03 10.43
CA GLY A 366 6.37 -15.86 11.62
C GLY A 366 5.88 -14.81 12.64
N ARG A 367 4.68 -14.25 12.45
CA ARG A 367 4.00 -13.44 13.47
C ARG A 367 3.25 -14.30 14.51
N THR A 368 2.82 -15.50 14.14
CA THR A 368 2.26 -16.49 15.08
C THR A 368 3.34 -17.51 15.50
N ALA A 369 2.96 -18.52 16.29
CA ALA A 369 3.83 -19.59 16.78
C ALA A 369 5.12 -19.09 17.45
N ARG A 370 5.00 -18.07 18.31
CA ARG A 370 6.12 -17.42 19.00
C ARG A 370 6.26 -17.91 20.43
N MET A 371 7.49 -17.89 20.94
CA MET A 371 7.81 -18.20 22.35
C MET A 371 7.25 -19.56 22.80
N GLY A 372 7.32 -20.56 21.94
CA GLY A 372 6.88 -21.92 22.25
C GLY A 372 5.36 -22.16 22.15
N LYS A 373 4.58 -21.18 21.69
CA LYS A 373 3.13 -21.33 21.46
C LYS A 373 2.84 -21.90 20.08
N GLU A 374 1.71 -22.59 19.95
CA GLU A 374 1.18 -23.04 18.67
C GLU A 374 0.60 -21.87 17.87
N GLY A 375 0.59 -22.02 16.56
CA GLY A 375 0.05 -21.03 15.63
C GLY A 375 -0.40 -21.65 14.34
N GLN A 376 -1.31 -20.96 13.65
CA GLN A 376 -1.84 -21.43 12.37
C GLN A 376 -1.76 -20.35 11.30
N SER A 377 -1.59 -20.75 10.04
CA SER A 377 -1.67 -19.84 8.90
C SER A 377 -2.58 -20.40 7.81
N LEU A 378 -3.34 -19.53 7.14
CA LEU A 378 -4.23 -19.87 6.03
C LEU A 378 -3.96 -18.97 4.84
N LEU A 379 -3.62 -19.55 3.69
CA LEU A 379 -3.43 -18.85 2.43
C LEU A 379 -4.62 -19.06 1.49
N PHE A 380 -5.24 -17.97 1.02
CA PHE A 380 -6.22 -18.06 -0.07
C PHE A 380 -5.54 -17.98 -1.42
N LEU A 381 -5.81 -18.96 -2.27
CA LEU A 381 -5.35 -19.01 -3.65
C LEU A 381 -6.52 -19.15 -4.62
N SER A 382 -6.39 -18.57 -5.81
CA SER A 382 -7.28 -18.94 -6.91
C SER A 382 -6.75 -20.22 -7.58
N LYS A 383 -7.62 -21.00 -8.24
CA LYS A 383 -7.21 -22.25 -8.92
C LYS A 383 -6.02 -22.07 -9.90
N PRO A 384 -5.95 -20.96 -10.68
CA PRO A 384 -4.79 -20.68 -11.53
C PRO A 384 -3.45 -20.50 -10.81
N GLU A 385 -3.46 -20.22 -9.50
CA GLU A 385 -2.29 -19.94 -8.67
C GLU A 385 -1.73 -21.19 -7.97
N HIS A 386 -2.23 -22.39 -8.32
CA HIS A 386 -1.84 -23.67 -7.72
C HIS A 386 -0.32 -23.89 -7.64
N ASP A 387 0.41 -23.57 -8.71
CA ASP A 387 1.87 -23.73 -8.82
C ASP A 387 2.63 -22.96 -7.70
N TYR A 388 1.98 -22.02 -7.00
CA TYR A 388 2.57 -21.37 -5.83
C TYR A 388 2.83 -22.34 -4.68
N ILE A 389 1.99 -23.36 -4.51
CA ILE A 389 2.17 -24.41 -3.49
C ILE A 389 3.42 -25.24 -3.80
N ASP A 390 3.67 -25.57 -5.08
CA ASP A 390 4.88 -26.26 -5.50
C ASP A 390 6.13 -25.42 -5.23
N TYR A 391 6.06 -24.12 -5.49
CA TYR A 391 7.14 -23.18 -5.16
C TYR A 391 7.42 -23.14 -3.65
N LEU A 392 6.39 -23.08 -2.81
CA LEU A 392 6.55 -23.10 -1.35
C LEU A 392 7.13 -24.44 -0.87
N THR A 393 6.70 -25.54 -1.47
CA THR A 393 7.22 -26.89 -1.20
C THR A 393 8.70 -26.99 -1.56
N PHE A 394 9.11 -26.41 -2.70
CA PHE A 394 10.52 -26.30 -3.09
C PHE A 394 11.33 -25.46 -2.07
N LYS A 395 10.73 -24.41 -1.51
CA LYS A 395 11.29 -23.62 -0.39
C LYS A 395 11.21 -24.34 0.97
N LYS A 396 10.78 -25.60 1.01
CA LYS A 396 10.67 -26.46 2.20
C LYS A 396 9.65 -25.97 3.22
N ILE A 397 8.57 -25.37 2.72
CA ILE A 397 7.42 -24.96 3.53
C ILE A 397 6.31 -25.97 3.28
N SER A 398 5.96 -26.75 4.30
CA SER A 398 4.85 -27.70 4.22
C SER A 398 3.53 -26.93 4.29
N MET A 399 2.65 -27.20 3.34
CA MET A 399 1.32 -26.58 3.21
C MET A 399 0.27 -27.68 3.13
N HIS A 400 -0.78 -27.60 3.94
CA HIS A 400 -1.88 -28.56 3.95
C HIS A 400 -3.13 -27.98 3.27
N GLU A 401 -3.75 -28.73 2.38
CA GLU A 401 -4.99 -28.29 1.73
C GLU A 401 -6.15 -28.32 2.72
N LEU A 402 -6.94 -27.26 2.73
CA LEU A 402 -8.24 -27.20 3.36
C LEU A 402 -9.31 -26.98 2.30
N GLU A 403 -10.28 -27.88 2.25
CA GLU A 403 -11.47 -27.67 1.47
C GLU A 403 -12.45 -26.75 2.22
N PRO A 404 -13.14 -25.81 1.53
CA PRO A 404 -14.19 -25.04 2.16
C PRO A 404 -15.32 -25.97 2.63
N THR A 405 -15.77 -25.80 3.87
CA THR A 405 -16.88 -26.59 4.43
C THR A 405 -18.19 -26.31 3.70
N ASP A 406 -19.15 -27.22 3.82
CA ASP A 406 -20.48 -27.02 3.21
C ASP A 406 -21.20 -25.81 3.79
N GLU A 407 -20.95 -25.49 5.06
CA GLU A 407 -21.47 -24.28 5.68
C GLU A 407 -20.84 -23.04 5.06
N MET A 408 -19.51 -22.98 4.93
CA MET A 408 -18.82 -21.86 4.26
C MET A 408 -19.37 -21.60 2.86
N LYS A 409 -19.62 -22.66 2.09
CA LYS A 409 -20.17 -22.57 0.72
C LYS A 409 -21.60 -22.04 0.71
N LYS A 410 -22.39 -22.34 1.74
CA LYS A 410 -23.79 -21.89 1.88
C LYS A 410 -23.89 -20.48 2.47
N THR A 411 -23.00 -20.11 3.37
CA THR A 411 -23.01 -18.81 4.04
C THR A 411 -22.66 -17.68 3.07
N ASN A 412 -23.58 -16.74 2.91
CA ASN A 412 -23.37 -15.52 2.13
C ASN A 412 -23.55 -14.29 3.04
N TYR A 413 -22.56 -14.06 3.92
CA TYR A 413 -22.52 -12.86 4.76
C TYR A 413 -22.52 -11.58 3.91
N VAL A 414 -21.86 -11.65 2.76
CA VAL A 414 -21.75 -10.59 1.78
C VAL A 414 -22.25 -11.14 0.44
N ASN A 415 -23.44 -10.69 0.04
CA ASN A 415 -23.99 -10.93 -1.28
C ASN A 415 -24.11 -9.61 -2.06
N LYS A 416 -24.52 -9.67 -3.33
CA LYS A 416 -24.70 -8.48 -4.17
C LYS A 416 -25.64 -7.45 -3.55
N ASP A 417 -26.72 -7.88 -2.90
CA ASP A 417 -27.71 -6.94 -2.34
C ASP A 417 -27.16 -6.20 -1.11
N VAL A 418 -26.42 -6.89 -0.24
CA VAL A 418 -25.71 -6.29 0.89
C VAL A 418 -24.66 -5.30 0.38
N LEU A 419 -23.87 -5.69 -0.62
CA LEU A 419 -22.90 -4.78 -1.24
C LEU A 419 -23.57 -3.55 -1.84
N LYS A 420 -24.66 -3.71 -2.59
CA LYS A 420 -25.45 -2.60 -3.15
C LYS A 420 -25.94 -1.65 -2.05
N LYS A 421 -26.41 -2.19 -0.93
CA LYS A 421 -26.86 -1.39 0.22
C LYS A 421 -25.72 -0.56 0.82
N ILE A 422 -24.56 -1.18 1.02
CA ILE A 422 -23.39 -0.50 1.57
C ILE A 422 -22.89 0.58 0.60
N ILE A 423 -22.77 0.26 -0.69
CA ILE A 423 -22.33 1.21 -1.71
C ILE A 423 -23.26 2.42 -1.80
N LYS A 424 -24.59 2.22 -1.76
CA LYS A 424 -25.58 3.31 -1.76
C LYS A 424 -25.52 4.16 -0.49
N SER A 425 -25.03 3.61 0.62
CA SER A 425 -24.96 4.31 1.90
C SER A 425 -23.78 5.27 2.02
N ASP A 426 -22.63 4.93 1.43
CA ASP A 426 -21.42 5.75 1.52
C ASP A 426 -20.55 5.64 0.28
N ARG A 427 -20.43 6.77 -0.42
CA ARG A 427 -19.59 6.93 -1.62
C ARG A 427 -18.12 6.59 -1.38
N ASP A 428 -17.60 6.79 -0.18
CA ASP A 428 -16.20 6.50 0.13
C ASP A 428 -15.87 4.99 0.00
N VAL A 429 -16.85 4.09 0.16
CA VAL A 429 -16.64 2.65 -0.06
C VAL A 429 -16.35 2.37 -1.53
N PHE A 430 -17.13 2.96 -2.43
CA PHE A 430 -16.94 2.82 -3.87
C PHE A 430 -15.59 3.41 -4.33
N GLU A 431 -15.26 4.62 -3.89
CA GLU A 431 -14.01 5.29 -4.30
C GLU A 431 -12.76 4.51 -3.83
N LYS A 432 -12.79 4.01 -2.59
CA LYS A 432 -11.74 3.12 -2.08
C LYS A 432 -11.69 1.80 -2.81
N GLY A 433 -12.83 1.23 -3.20
CA GLY A 433 -12.89 0.01 -4.00
C GLY A 433 -12.21 0.17 -5.36
N GLU A 434 -12.45 1.29 -6.04
CA GLU A 434 -11.81 1.60 -7.32
C GLU A 434 -10.28 1.76 -7.18
N GLU A 435 -9.83 2.49 -6.16
CA GLU A 435 -8.40 2.65 -5.85
C GLU A 435 -7.75 1.31 -5.46
N ALA A 436 -8.43 0.51 -4.64
CA ALA A 436 -7.97 -0.79 -4.19
C ALA A 436 -7.79 -1.75 -5.36
N LEU A 437 -8.77 -1.85 -6.27
CA LEU A 437 -8.67 -2.68 -7.46
C LEU A 437 -7.49 -2.25 -8.36
N LYS A 438 -7.35 -0.95 -8.65
CA LYS A 438 -6.24 -0.43 -9.45
C LYS A 438 -4.89 -0.82 -8.86
N SER A 439 -4.75 -0.66 -7.54
CA SER A 439 -3.52 -1.01 -6.83
C SER A 439 -3.26 -2.52 -6.84
N PHE A 440 -4.29 -3.34 -6.64
CA PHE A 440 -4.20 -4.81 -6.64
C PHE A 440 -3.73 -5.33 -7.99
N VAL A 441 -4.38 -4.88 -9.07
CA VAL A 441 -4.04 -5.25 -10.45
C VAL A 441 -2.59 -4.92 -10.77
N ARG A 442 -2.13 -3.73 -10.37
CA ARG A 442 -0.73 -3.31 -10.56
C ARG A 442 0.23 -4.22 -9.80
N SER A 443 -0.03 -4.47 -8.52
CA SER A 443 0.84 -5.29 -7.68
C SER A 443 0.85 -6.76 -8.11
N TYR A 444 -0.27 -7.30 -8.58
CA TYR A 444 -0.36 -8.66 -9.13
C TYR A 444 0.48 -8.80 -10.41
N LYS A 445 0.51 -7.77 -11.26
CA LYS A 445 1.34 -7.74 -12.46
C LYS A 445 2.84 -7.64 -12.14
N GLU A 446 3.19 -6.88 -11.10
CA GLU A 446 4.56 -6.67 -10.62
C GLU A 446 5.06 -7.82 -9.70
N HIS A 447 4.31 -8.92 -9.59
CA HIS A 447 4.64 -10.06 -8.75
C HIS A 447 5.95 -10.75 -9.21
N GLN A 448 6.85 -11.06 -8.26
CA GLN A 448 8.16 -11.66 -8.59
C GLN A 448 8.01 -13.05 -9.24
N CYS A 449 7.07 -13.87 -8.76
CA CYS A 449 6.62 -15.09 -9.42
C CYS A 449 5.63 -14.84 -10.58
N SER A 450 6.00 -14.03 -11.58
CA SER A 450 5.13 -13.67 -12.73
C SER A 450 4.68 -14.88 -13.57
N TYR A 451 5.44 -15.98 -13.56
CA TYR A 451 5.06 -17.24 -14.21
C TYR A 451 3.90 -17.96 -13.53
N ILE A 452 3.71 -17.76 -12.22
CA ILE A 452 2.64 -18.37 -11.44
C ILE A 452 1.43 -17.42 -11.46
N PHE A 453 1.66 -16.16 -11.06
CA PHE A 453 0.64 -15.11 -11.02
C PHE A 453 0.46 -14.47 -12.40
N LYS A 454 -0.08 -15.25 -13.34
CA LYS A 454 -0.28 -14.81 -14.73
C LYS A 454 -1.42 -13.80 -14.83
N PHE A 455 -1.10 -12.57 -15.17
CA PHE A 455 -2.07 -11.49 -15.39
C PHE A 455 -3.23 -11.89 -16.32
N ALA A 456 -2.94 -12.62 -17.40
CA ALA A 456 -3.95 -13.06 -18.37
C ALA A 456 -4.99 -14.03 -17.80
N LYS A 457 -4.70 -14.70 -16.68
CA LYS A 457 -5.61 -15.64 -16.01
C LYS A 457 -6.49 -14.97 -14.94
N LEU A 458 -6.32 -13.67 -14.68
CA LEU A 458 -7.13 -12.94 -13.70
C LEU A 458 -8.60 -12.90 -14.12
N ARG A 459 -9.48 -13.19 -13.16
CA ARG A 459 -10.92 -13.19 -13.32
C ARG A 459 -11.50 -11.83 -12.95
N PHE A 460 -11.45 -10.90 -13.89
CA PHE A 460 -11.96 -9.54 -13.69
C PHE A 460 -13.45 -9.50 -13.36
N ASP A 461 -14.26 -10.39 -13.91
CA ASP A 461 -15.68 -10.52 -13.57
C ASP A 461 -15.89 -10.73 -12.06
N GLN A 462 -15.04 -11.52 -11.43
CA GLN A 462 -15.08 -11.80 -10.00
C GLN A 462 -14.50 -10.66 -9.17
N LEU A 463 -13.39 -10.07 -9.62
CA LEU A 463 -12.73 -8.96 -8.94
C LEU A 463 -13.60 -7.70 -8.91
N LEU A 464 -14.27 -7.36 -10.00
CA LEU A 464 -15.14 -6.18 -10.05
C LEU A 464 -16.28 -6.28 -9.04
N GLU A 465 -16.80 -7.48 -8.81
CA GLU A 465 -17.82 -7.74 -7.79
C GLU A 465 -17.23 -7.64 -6.37
N ALA A 466 -16.07 -8.26 -6.13
CA ALA A 466 -15.39 -8.24 -4.83
C ALA A 466 -14.96 -6.83 -4.38
N TYR A 467 -14.59 -5.95 -5.32
CA TYR A 467 -14.16 -4.57 -5.07
C TYR A 467 -15.28 -3.53 -5.23
N CYS A 468 -16.55 -3.95 -5.33
CA CYS A 468 -17.70 -3.03 -5.36
C CYS A 468 -17.69 -2.01 -6.52
N ILE A 469 -17.28 -2.44 -7.72
CA ILE A 469 -17.00 -1.52 -8.84
C ILE A 469 -18.25 -1.16 -9.62
N LEU A 470 -18.56 0.15 -9.67
CA LEU A 470 -19.71 0.71 -10.38
C LEU A 470 -19.41 1.19 -11.81
N THR A 471 -18.16 1.58 -12.09
CA THR A 471 -17.72 2.09 -13.39
C THR A 471 -16.61 1.25 -13.95
N LYS A 472 -16.46 1.20 -15.28
CA LYS A 472 -15.28 0.56 -15.89
C LYS A 472 -14.04 1.38 -15.51
N PRO A 473 -13.11 0.86 -14.68
CA PRO A 473 -11.93 1.59 -14.30
C PRO A 473 -11.05 1.87 -15.53
N THR A 474 -10.54 3.09 -15.63
CA THR A 474 -9.61 3.52 -16.68
C THR A 474 -8.20 3.02 -16.40
N ILE A 475 -8.00 1.70 -16.49
CA ILE A 475 -6.70 1.05 -16.38
C ILE A 475 -6.22 0.76 -17.81
N ARG A 476 -5.11 1.36 -18.23
CA ARG A 476 -4.58 1.21 -19.61
C ARG A 476 -4.36 -0.27 -19.95
N GLU A 477 -3.97 -1.05 -18.96
CA GLU A 477 -3.60 -2.46 -19.02
C GLU A 477 -4.81 -3.39 -19.24
N ILE A 478 -6.02 -3.01 -18.83
CA ILE A 478 -7.23 -3.87 -18.91
C ILE A 478 -8.23 -3.31 -19.92
N LYS A 479 -7.94 -2.18 -20.58
CA LYS A 479 -8.92 -1.44 -21.39
C LYS A 479 -9.68 -2.32 -22.40
N GLN A 480 -8.97 -3.18 -23.13
CA GLN A 480 -9.59 -4.11 -24.10
C GLN A 480 -10.40 -5.23 -23.44
N GLN A 481 -9.89 -5.82 -22.34
CA GLN A 481 -10.61 -6.88 -21.61
C GLN A 481 -11.87 -6.35 -20.90
N MET A 482 -11.86 -5.07 -20.49
CA MET A 482 -12.99 -4.41 -19.85
C MET A 482 -14.14 -4.08 -20.81
N GLU A 483 -13.88 -3.96 -22.11
CA GLU A 483 -14.91 -3.63 -23.10
C GLU A 483 -16.01 -4.71 -23.15
N SER A 484 -15.62 -5.99 -23.07
CA SER A 484 -16.53 -7.14 -23.10
C SER A 484 -17.20 -7.51 -21.77
N ILE A 485 -16.70 -6.99 -20.64
CA ILE A 485 -17.19 -7.39 -19.31
C ILE A 485 -18.40 -6.53 -18.90
N LYS A 486 -19.47 -7.20 -18.46
CA LYS A 486 -20.63 -6.56 -17.81
C LYS A 486 -20.28 -6.18 -16.37
N LEU A 487 -20.69 -4.99 -15.95
CA LEU A 487 -20.43 -4.54 -14.58
C LEU A 487 -21.44 -5.19 -13.61
N PRO A 488 -21.03 -5.49 -12.37
CA PRO A 488 -21.88 -6.17 -11.41
C PRO A 488 -23.02 -5.29 -10.85
N PHE A 489 -22.92 -3.96 -10.96
CA PHE A 489 -23.80 -2.98 -10.31
C PHE A 489 -24.26 -1.85 -11.26
N GLU A 490 -24.57 -2.17 -12.53
CA GLU A 490 -24.98 -1.19 -13.56
C GLU A 490 -26.25 -0.39 -13.20
N ASP A 491 -27.04 -0.87 -12.24
CA ASP A 491 -28.29 -0.27 -11.79
C ASP A 491 -28.13 0.89 -10.80
N ILE A 492 -26.90 1.22 -10.39
CA ILE A 492 -26.63 2.28 -9.40
C ILE A 492 -26.12 3.54 -10.10
N ASP A 493 -26.88 4.63 -9.99
CA ASP A 493 -26.39 5.96 -10.39
C ASP A 493 -25.37 6.49 -9.39
N ILE A 494 -24.14 6.68 -9.86
CA ILE A 494 -22.99 7.14 -9.09
C ILE A 494 -23.23 8.54 -8.53
N ASN A 495 -23.91 9.42 -9.27
CA ASN A 495 -24.10 10.81 -8.85
C ASN A 495 -25.08 10.93 -7.67
N SER A 496 -25.97 9.95 -7.52
CA SER A 496 -26.95 9.89 -6.43
C SER A 496 -26.35 9.50 -5.07
N ILE A 497 -25.15 8.92 -5.02
CA ILE A 497 -24.56 8.36 -3.80
C ILE A 497 -23.94 9.47 -2.93
N PRO A 498 -24.41 9.69 -1.68
CA PRO A 498 -23.83 10.65 -0.76
C PRO A 498 -22.59 10.10 -0.04
N TYR A 499 -21.72 11.00 0.46
CA TYR A 499 -20.75 10.62 1.48
C TYR A 499 -21.41 10.57 2.86
N LYS A 500 -21.06 9.57 3.68
CA LYS A 500 -21.44 9.52 5.10
C LYS A 500 -20.78 10.64 5.93
N ASP A 501 -19.59 11.09 5.50
CA ASP A 501 -18.90 12.24 6.11
C ASP A 501 -19.47 13.57 5.59
N ALA A 502 -20.06 14.34 6.50
CA ALA A 502 -20.68 15.63 6.22
C ALA A 502 -19.72 16.66 5.58
N ARG A 503 -18.43 16.66 5.95
CA ARG A 503 -17.45 17.60 5.39
C ARG A 503 -17.17 17.28 3.92
N ARG A 504 -17.00 15.99 3.62
CA ARG A 504 -16.79 15.52 2.24
C ARG A 504 -18.03 15.71 1.39
N GLU A 505 -19.22 15.51 1.94
CA GLU A 505 -20.47 15.73 1.22
C GLU A 505 -20.68 17.21 0.88
N LYS A 506 -20.34 18.14 1.78
CA LYS A 506 -20.37 19.57 1.48
C LYS A 506 -19.44 19.92 0.31
N ALA A 507 -18.20 19.44 0.35
CA ALA A 507 -17.23 19.65 -0.73
C ALA A 507 -17.70 19.04 -2.06
N ARG A 508 -18.36 17.87 -2.04
CA ARG A 508 -18.95 17.25 -3.23
C ARG A 508 -20.04 18.12 -3.85
N LYS A 509 -20.98 18.61 -3.03
CA LYS A 509 -22.06 19.49 -3.49
C LYS A 509 -21.53 20.80 -4.07
N GLU A 510 -20.49 21.38 -3.47
CA GLU A 510 -19.81 22.56 -4.02
C GLU A 510 -19.14 22.26 -5.37
N ARG A 511 -18.50 21.09 -5.51
CA ARG A 511 -17.89 20.67 -6.79
C ARG A 511 -18.93 20.44 -7.89
N LEU A 512 -20.05 19.80 -7.56
CA LEU A 512 -21.16 19.56 -8.50
C LEU A 512 -21.77 20.89 -8.97
N LYS A 513 -22.03 21.83 -8.06
CA LYS A 513 -22.51 23.18 -8.42
C LYS A 513 -21.54 23.90 -9.34
N LYS A 514 -20.24 23.87 -9.04
CA LYS A 514 -19.21 24.45 -9.92
C LYS A 514 -19.15 23.77 -11.29
N GLN A 515 -19.38 22.46 -11.36
CA GLN A 515 -19.47 21.76 -12.64
C GLN A 515 -20.69 22.19 -13.44
N GLU A 516 -21.86 22.25 -12.82
CA GLU A 516 -23.10 22.73 -13.47
C GLU A 516 -22.96 24.19 -13.94
N GLU A 517 -22.37 25.07 -13.13
CA GLU A 517 -22.07 26.45 -13.51
C GLU A 517 -21.10 26.51 -14.70
N ASN A 518 -20.02 25.72 -14.67
CA ASN A 518 -19.06 25.66 -15.77
C ASN A 518 -19.67 25.10 -17.06
N GLU A 519 -20.55 24.09 -16.96
CA GLU A 519 -21.27 23.54 -18.11
C GLU A 519 -22.21 24.57 -18.72
N LYS A 520 -22.96 25.32 -17.89
CA LYS A 520 -23.81 26.43 -18.38
C LYS A 520 -23.00 27.51 -19.07
N ILE A 521 -21.88 27.95 -18.48
CA ILE A 521 -20.99 28.94 -19.08
C ILE A 521 -20.41 28.42 -20.41
N TRP A 522 -20.05 27.14 -20.48
CA TRP A 522 -19.55 26.52 -21.70
C TRP A 522 -20.63 26.46 -22.79
N GLU A 523 -21.85 26.09 -22.43
CA GLU A 523 -22.99 26.02 -23.33
C GLU A 523 -23.40 27.41 -23.85
N GLU A 524 -23.43 28.43 -22.98
CA GLU A 524 -23.63 29.82 -23.37
C GLU A 524 -22.56 30.31 -24.35
N LYS A 525 -21.27 30.06 -24.05
CA LYS A 525 -20.17 30.40 -24.98
C LYS A 525 -20.26 29.65 -26.31
N ARG A 526 -20.72 28.39 -26.29
CA ARG A 526 -20.93 27.60 -27.50
C ARG A 526 -22.05 28.20 -28.34
N LEU A 527 -23.18 28.57 -27.72
CA LEU A 527 -24.31 29.20 -28.39
C LEU A 527 -23.95 30.58 -28.94
N GLN A 528 -23.19 31.38 -28.19
CA GLN A 528 -22.71 32.69 -28.64
C GLN A 528 -21.81 32.58 -29.88
N LYS A 529 -20.83 31.65 -29.88
CA LYS A 529 -20.00 31.38 -31.07
C LYS A 529 -20.80 30.90 -32.28
N ILE A 530 -21.88 30.16 -32.06
CA ILE A 530 -22.78 29.74 -33.15
C ILE A 530 -23.56 30.96 -33.69
N ALA A 531 -24.02 31.86 -32.82
CA ALA A 531 -24.72 33.08 -33.20
C ALA A 531 -23.81 34.05 -33.97
N GLU A 532 -22.59 34.30 -33.49
CA GLU A 532 -21.59 35.14 -34.16
C GLU A 532 -21.29 34.62 -35.58
N LYS A 533 -21.08 33.31 -35.74
CA LYS A 533 -20.88 32.70 -37.06
C LYS A 533 -22.10 32.82 -37.98
N LYS A 534 -23.31 32.82 -37.43
CA LYS A 534 -24.54 33.05 -38.20
C LYS A 534 -24.63 34.51 -38.66
N GLU A 535 -24.29 35.46 -37.81
CA GLU A 535 -24.27 36.89 -38.17
C GLU A 535 -23.19 37.22 -39.20
N GLU A 536 -21.97 36.70 -39.06
CA GLU A 536 -20.90 36.83 -40.07
C GLU A 536 -21.31 36.26 -41.43
N LYS A 537 -21.99 35.10 -41.44
CA LYS A 537 -22.55 34.53 -42.66
C LYS A 537 -23.65 35.41 -43.25
N LYS A 538 -24.56 35.92 -42.42
CA LYS A 538 -25.69 36.76 -42.87
C LYS A 538 -25.19 38.11 -43.41
N SER A 539 -24.19 38.72 -42.78
CA SER A 539 -23.57 39.96 -43.24
C SER A 539 -22.82 39.75 -44.56
N SER A 540 -22.10 38.63 -44.71
CA SER A 540 -21.43 38.26 -45.97
C SER A 540 -22.43 38.06 -47.12
N VAL A 541 -23.54 37.38 -46.85
CA VAL A 541 -24.62 37.17 -47.84
C VAL A 541 -25.33 38.49 -48.18
N ASN A 542 -25.59 39.35 -47.20
CA ASN A 542 -26.19 40.66 -47.43
C ASN A 542 -25.26 41.59 -48.24
N TYR A 543 -23.97 41.61 -47.93
CA TYR A 543 -22.97 42.34 -48.71
C TYR A 543 -22.95 41.89 -50.19
N LEU A 544 -23.01 40.57 -50.43
CA LEU A 544 -23.11 40.03 -51.79
C LEU A 544 -24.41 40.46 -52.49
N LYS A 545 -25.55 40.44 -51.79
CA LYS A 545 -26.85 40.89 -52.32
C LYS A 545 -26.88 42.38 -52.63
N ASP A 546 -26.33 43.23 -51.77
CA ASP A 546 -26.27 44.67 -51.99
C ASP A 546 -25.36 45.04 -53.17
N LYS A 547 -24.25 44.30 -53.33
CA LYS A 547 -23.35 44.44 -54.49
C LYS A 547 -24.04 44.10 -55.82
N VAL A 548 -25.01 43.17 -55.79
CA VAL A 548 -25.84 42.82 -56.95
C VAL A 548 -26.93 43.87 -57.20
N ARG A 549 -27.47 44.52 -56.16
CA ARG A 549 -28.57 45.50 -56.23
C ARG A 549 -28.12 46.92 -56.64
N ASN A 550 -26.97 47.39 -56.17
CA ASN A 550 -26.57 48.80 -56.24
C ASN A 550 -25.63 49.19 -57.41
N ARG A 551 -25.43 48.33 -58.41
CA ARG A 551 -24.68 48.71 -59.62
C ARG A 551 -25.51 48.50 -60.88
N SER A 552 -25.96 49.61 -61.45
CA SER A 552 -26.65 49.70 -62.75
C SER A 552 -25.74 49.33 -63.93
N ASP A 553 -24.41 49.30 -63.77
CA ASP A 553 -23.43 49.13 -64.85
C ASP A 553 -22.68 47.78 -64.83
N ILE A 554 -23.27 46.70 -64.32
CA ILE A 554 -22.66 45.36 -64.37
C ILE A 554 -23.20 44.58 -65.57
N SER A 555 -22.30 44.06 -66.40
CA SER A 555 -22.59 43.16 -67.53
C SER A 555 -23.46 41.97 -67.08
N THR A 556 -24.41 41.56 -67.92
CA THR A 556 -25.29 40.40 -67.70
C THR A 556 -24.54 39.13 -67.32
N HIS A 557 -23.29 38.99 -67.76
CA HIS A 557 -22.42 37.85 -67.45
C HIS A 557 -21.89 37.86 -66.00
N GLU A 558 -21.55 39.03 -65.46
CA GLU A 558 -21.09 39.16 -64.07
C GLU A 558 -22.22 39.01 -63.06
N LYS A 559 -23.43 39.52 -63.37
CA LYS A 559 -24.63 39.25 -62.57
C LYS A 559 -24.89 37.75 -62.46
N LYS A 560 -24.83 37.01 -63.58
CA LYS A 560 -25.04 35.55 -63.59
C LYS A 560 -23.98 34.80 -62.78
N ARG A 561 -22.72 35.25 -62.81
CA ARG A 561 -21.63 34.67 -62.01
C ARG A 561 -21.82 34.87 -60.51
N LEU A 562 -22.27 36.05 -60.08
CA LEU A 562 -22.58 36.36 -58.67
C LEU A 562 -23.79 35.57 -58.16
N TYR A 563 -24.84 35.44 -58.97
CA TYR A 563 -26.00 34.60 -58.65
C TYR A 563 -25.61 33.12 -58.51
N ASN A 564 -24.83 32.57 -59.46
CA ASN A 564 -24.34 31.19 -59.37
C ASN A 564 -23.39 30.97 -58.17
N GLN A 565 -22.64 31.98 -57.73
CA GLN A 565 -21.83 31.88 -56.51
C GLN A 565 -22.68 31.84 -55.24
N LEU A 566 -23.73 32.66 -55.17
CA LEU A 566 -24.70 32.64 -54.06
C LEU A 566 -25.45 31.30 -53.99
N GLU A 567 -25.92 30.79 -55.13
CA GLU A 567 -26.67 29.54 -55.21
C GLU A 567 -25.78 28.34 -54.85
N ASN A 568 -24.55 28.27 -55.38
CA ASN A 568 -23.58 27.22 -55.01
C ASN A 568 -23.15 27.28 -53.54
N GLN A 569 -23.08 28.47 -52.93
CA GLN A 569 -22.79 28.59 -51.49
C GLN A 569 -23.94 28.05 -50.64
N GLN A 570 -25.18 28.34 -51.00
CA GLN A 570 -26.37 27.81 -50.31
C GLN A 570 -26.46 26.28 -50.41
N PHE A 571 -26.32 25.72 -51.62
CA PHE A 571 -26.34 24.27 -51.83
C PHE A 571 -25.22 23.53 -51.08
N ASN A 572 -24.02 24.10 -51.02
CA ASN A 572 -22.91 23.48 -50.30
C ASN A 572 -23.12 23.52 -48.78
N ASP A 573 -23.68 24.60 -48.24
CA ASP A 573 -23.97 24.72 -46.80
C ASP A 573 -25.05 23.72 -46.36
N GLU A 574 -26.12 23.55 -47.13
CA GLU A 574 -27.15 22.53 -46.89
C GLU A 574 -26.58 21.11 -46.95
N ALA A 575 -25.78 20.80 -47.98
CA ALA A 575 -25.16 19.49 -48.11
C ALA A 575 -24.23 19.15 -46.94
N LEU A 576 -23.58 20.16 -46.35
CA LEU A 576 -22.66 20.00 -45.23
C LEU A 576 -23.40 19.79 -43.90
N LEU A 577 -24.52 20.50 -43.69
CA LEU A 577 -25.43 20.27 -42.56
C LEU A 577 -26.02 18.85 -42.63
N LEU A 578 -26.44 18.40 -43.82
CA LEU A 578 -27.01 17.07 -44.04
C LEU A 578 -25.98 15.95 -43.79
N LYS A 579 -24.70 16.18 -44.15
CA LYS A 579 -23.58 15.28 -43.80
C LYS A 579 -23.30 15.24 -42.30
N ARG A 580 -23.49 16.34 -41.56
CA ARG A 580 -23.31 16.38 -40.11
C ARG A 580 -24.44 15.67 -39.37
N LEU A 581 -25.69 15.83 -39.83
CA LEU A 581 -26.85 15.09 -39.32
C LEU A 581 -26.66 13.58 -39.52
N LYS A 582 -26.28 13.14 -40.73
CA LYS A 582 -26.01 11.72 -41.03
C LYS A 582 -24.86 11.10 -40.22
N ARG A 583 -23.96 11.92 -39.68
CA ARG A 583 -22.85 11.50 -38.81
C ARG A 583 -23.17 11.62 -37.31
N GLY A 584 -24.41 11.98 -36.95
CA GLY A 584 -24.86 12.15 -35.56
C GLY A 584 -24.19 13.29 -34.81
N LYS A 585 -23.60 14.26 -35.53
CA LYS A 585 -22.85 15.38 -34.91
C LYS A 585 -23.74 16.57 -34.51
N ILE A 586 -24.98 16.60 -34.99
CA ILE A 586 -26.03 17.59 -34.68
C ILE A 586 -27.34 16.83 -34.55
N SER A 587 -28.26 17.29 -33.68
CA SER A 587 -29.59 16.68 -33.55
C SER A 587 -30.51 17.06 -34.72
N GLU A 588 -31.61 16.33 -34.90
CA GLU A 588 -32.59 16.61 -35.95
C GLU A 588 -33.25 17.99 -35.74
N GLU A 589 -33.53 18.36 -34.49
CA GLU A 589 -34.00 19.71 -34.11
C GLU A 589 -32.97 20.81 -34.38
N GLU A 590 -31.68 20.53 -34.15
CA GLU A 590 -30.59 21.48 -34.41
C GLU A 590 -30.38 21.67 -35.92
N TYR A 591 -30.60 20.63 -36.73
CA TYR A 591 -30.60 20.71 -38.19
C TYR A 591 -31.78 21.56 -38.71
N GLU A 592 -33.01 21.33 -38.23
CA GLU A 592 -34.19 22.13 -38.62
C GLU A 592 -34.03 23.62 -38.30
N ARG A 593 -33.47 23.96 -37.13
CA ARG A 593 -33.15 25.36 -36.77
C ARG A 593 -32.03 25.98 -37.60
N LEU A 594 -31.19 25.17 -38.25
CA LEU A 594 -30.04 25.62 -39.03
C LEU A 594 -30.33 25.69 -40.53
N SER A 595 -31.21 24.83 -41.07
CA SER A 595 -31.60 24.83 -42.49
C SER A 595 -32.74 25.79 -42.80
N GLY A 596 -33.62 26.11 -41.85
CA GLY A 596 -34.67 27.12 -42.03
C GLY A 596 -35.84 26.70 -42.95
N GLU A 597 -36.00 25.41 -43.24
CA GLU A 597 -37.10 24.89 -44.07
C GLU A 597 -38.20 24.23 -43.21
N SER A 598 -39.45 24.43 -43.62
CA SER A 598 -40.65 23.88 -42.97
C SER A 598 -40.70 22.34 -43.09
N LYS A 599 -41.25 21.69 -42.06
CA LYS A 599 -41.44 20.22 -41.93
C LYS A 599 -42.01 19.50 -43.16
N LEU A 600 -42.67 20.24 -44.07
CA LEU A 600 -43.32 19.70 -45.26
C LEU A 600 -42.33 19.24 -46.36
N GLU A 601 -41.18 19.90 -46.53
CA GLU A 601 -40.21 19.56 -47.59
C GLU A 601 -39.29 18.39 -47.20
N GLY A 602 -38.99 18.25 -45.90
CA GLY A 602 -38.26 17.11 -45.35
C GLY A 602 -38.99 15.77 -45.59
N GLU A 603 -40.32 15.75 -45.49
CA GLU A 603 -41.12 14.57 -45.82
C GLU A 603 -41.13 14.25 -47.32
N ILE A 604 -41.16 15.27 -48.18
CA ILE A 604 -41.12 15.12 -49.64
C ILE A 604 -39.77 14.54 -50.08
N MET A 605 -38.66 14.99 -49.47
CA MET A 605 -37.32 14.48 -49.76
C MET A 605 -37.05 13.09 -49.19
N LYS A 606 -37.63 12.74 -48.03
CA LYS A 606 -37.63 11.37 -47.50
C LYS A 606 -38.30 10.41 -48.50
N LYS A 607 -39.48 10.78 -49.01
CA LYS A 607 -40.24 10.02 -50.03
C LYS A 607 -39.52 9.91 -51.37
N LEU A 608 -38.80 10.94 -51.81
CA LEU A 608 -37.99 10.91 -53.04
C LEU A 608 -36.72 10.05 -52.90
N SER A 609 -36.10 10.03 -51.72
CA SER A 609 -34.93 9.19 -51.44
C SER A 609 -35.29 7.70 -51.36
N GLU A 610 -36.46 7.37 -50.82
CA GLU A 610 -36.99 6.01 -50.79
C GLU A 610 -37.38 5.52 -52.19
N ARG A 611 -37.96 6.39 -53.03
CA ARG A 611 -38.24 6.09 -54.45
C ARG A 611 -36.95 5.82 -55.24
N LYS A 612 -35.88 6.62 -55.03
CA LYS A 612 -34.58 6.38 -55.68
C LYS A 612 -33.90 5.10 -55.16
N ARG A 613 -34.02 4.77 -53.88
CA ARG A 613 -33.53 3.48 -53.32
C ARG A 613 -34.27 2.28 -53.92
N LYS A 614 -35.59 2.35 -54.08
CA LYS A 614 -36.40 1.31 -54.73
C LYS A 614 -36.08 1.17 -56.24
N GLN A 615 -35.74 2.26 -56.94
CA GLN A 615 -35.30 2.21 -58.34
C GLN A 615 -33.89 1.63 -58.50
N LEU A 616 -32.98 1.90 -57.55
CA LEU A 616 -31.62 1.33 -57.54
C LEU A 616 -31.61 -0.16 -57.14
N GLN A 617 -32.54 -0.60 -56.30
CA GLN A 617 -32.72 -2.02 -55.96
C GLN A 617 -33.39 -2.84 -57.07
N LYS A 618 -34.16 -2.20 -57.98
CA LYS A 618 -34.72 -2.85 -59.18
C LYS A 618 -33.75 -2.92 -60.38
N ARG A 619 -32.59 -2.28 -60.27
CA ARG A 619 -31.52 -2.25 -61.30
C ARG A 619 -30.31 -3.12 -60.93
N LYS A 620 -30.38 -3.84 -59.81
CA LYS A 620 -29.58 -5.03 -59.52
C LYS A 620 -30.48 -6.23 -59.65
#